data_AF-A0A920BFC0-F1
#
_entry.id   AF-A0A920BFC0-F1
#
_cell.length_a   1.000
_cell.length_b   1.000
_cell.length_c   1.000
_cell.angle_alpha   90.00
_cell.angle_beta   90.00
_cell.angle_gamma   90.00
#
_symmetry.space_group_name_H-M   'P 1'
#
loop_
_entity.id
_entity.type
_entity.pdbx_description
1 polymer ?
#
loop_
_entity_poly.entity_id
_entity_poly.type
_entity_poly.pdbx_seq_one_letter_code
_entity_poly.pdbx_strand_id
1 'polypeptide(L)'
;MTNPSDHQQAYPSRQLATKIASGDLTEDQAQMIAARRLDDLIDKLCRRQSQNWVKKLLRPPQPVMGLYLYGGVGRGKTMLMDMFVNSLPHHKTAPTVWRLHFHDFMVLAQDSIHAARQADDDDPIEAAAQMLALRGQVICFDEMEVRDIADAMILARLFSSL
;
A
#
# COMPACT_ATOMS: atom_id res chain seq x y z
N MET A 1 -13.76 -20.91 -8.61
CA MET A 1 -13.52 -21.37 -7.23
C MET A 1 -12.02 -21.58 -7.09
N THR A 2 -11.29 -20.60 -6.56
CA THR A 2 -9.84 -20.72 -6.35
C THR A 2 -9.56 -21.66 -5.18
N ASN A 3 -8.59 -22.54 -5.33
CA ASN A 3 -8.24 -23.55 -4.34
C ASN A 3 -7.62 -22.86 -3.11
N PRO A 4 -7.90 -23.25 -1.85
CA PRO A 4 -7.26 -22.65 -0.68
C PRO A 4 -5.72 -22.63 -0.73
N SER A 5 -5.12 -23.56 -1.48
CA SER A 5 -3.69 -23.62 -1.80
C SER A 5 -3.21 -22.53 -2.76
N ASP A 6 -4.05 -22.01 -3.66
CA ASP A 6 -3.69 -20.91 -4.58
C ASP A 6 -3.43 -19.61 -3.79
N HIS A 7 -4.20 -19.38 -2.72
CA HIS A 7 -4.02 -18.23 -1.84
C HIS A 7 -2.68 -18.26 -1.08
N GLN A 8 -2.21 -19.46 -0.73
CA GLN A 8 -0.91 -19.63 -0.06
C GLN A 8 0.27 -19.52 -1.03
N GLN A 9 0.09 -19.87 -2.31
CA GLN A 9 1.11 -19.67 -3.34
C GLN A 9 1.24 -18.20 -3.76
N ALA A 10 0.19 -17.40 -3.55
CA ALA A 10 0.18 -16.01 -3.90
C ALA A 10 1.06 -15.12 -3.02
N TYR A 11 1.51 -15.53 -1.84
CA TYR A 11 2.29 -14.65 -0.95
C TYR A 11 3.66 -14.23 -1.51
N PRO A 12 4.11 -12.97 -1.26
CA PRO A 12 5.44 -12.50 -1.69
C PRO A 12 6.59 -13.42 -1.28
N SER A 13 6.61 -13.93 -0.04
CA SER A 13 7.71 -14.81 0.40
C SER A 13 7.76 -16.12 -0.38
N ARG A 14 6.60 -16.65 -0.79
CA ARG A 14 6.49 -17.88 -1.58
C ARG A 14 6.87 -17.64 -3.03
N GLN A 15 6.40 -16.55 -3.64
CA GLN A 15 6.83 -16.14 -4.97
C GLN A 15 8.35 -15.97 -5.04
N LEU A 16 8.95 -15.30 -4.05
CA LEU A 16 10.40 -15.12 -3.95
C LEU A 16 11.13 -16.45 -3.80
N ALA A 17 10.68 -17.32 -2.89
CA ALA A 17 11.29 -18.64 -2.68
C ALA A 17 11.24 -19.52 -3.95
N THR A 18 10.13 -19.48 -4.69
CA THR A 18 9.99 -20.19 -5.96
C THR A 18 11.00 -19.69 -7.00
N LYS A 19 11.19 -18.37 -7.11
CA LYS A 19 12.18 -17.78 -8.02
C LYS A 19 13.63 -18.08 -7.62
N ILE A 20 13.91 -18.22 -6.33
CA ILE A 20 15.23 -18.68 -5.86
C ILE A 20 15.42 -20.15 -6.22
N ALA A 21 14.41 -20.99 -6.00
CA ALA A 21 14.47 -22.42 -6.30
C ALA A 21 14.58 -22.72 -7.81
N SER A 22 14.00 -21.87 -8.68
CA SER A 22 14.15 -21.98 -10.14
C SER A 22 15.50 -21.48 -10.65
N GLY A 23 16.29 -20.79 -9.82
CA GLY A 23 17.55 -20.16 -10.21
C GLY A 23 17.39 -18.79 -10.89
N ASP A 24 16.17 -18.24 -10.97
CA ASP A 24 15.93 -16.90 -11.53
C ASP A 24 16.47 -15.78 -10.63
N LEU A 25 16.58 -16.05 -9.32
CA LEU A 25 17.09 -15.12 -8.32
C LEU A 25 18.13 -15.80 -7.42
N THR A 26 19.08 -15.01 -6.93
CA THR A 26 20.00 -15.44 -5.88
C THR A 26 19.36 -15.19 -4.50
N GLU A 27 19.63 -16.08 -3.56
CA GLU A 27 19.15 -15.93 -2.18
C GLU A 27 19.69 -14.64 -1.54
N ASP A 28 18.78 -13.80 -1.03
CA ASP A 28 19.09 -12.62 -0.22
C ASP A 28 18.21 -12.61 1.03
N GLN A 29 18.84 -12.70 2.20
CA GLN A 29 18.13 -12.77 3.48
C GLN A 29 17.29 -11.53 3.76
N ALA A 30 17.74 -10.34 3.35
CA ALA A 30 17.01 -9.09 3.55
C ALA A 30 15.74 -9.05 2.69
N GLN A 31 15.82 -9.54 1.44
CA GLN A 31 14.63 -9.69 0.58
C GLN A 31 13.61 -10.65 1.19
N MET A 32 14.08 -11.79 1.72
CA MET A 32 13.17 -12.77 2.35
C MET A 32 12.51 -12.23 3.63
N ILE A 33 13.24 -11.46 4.45
CA ILE A 33 12.67 -10.78 5.61
C ILE A 33 11.60 -9.78 5.18
N ALA A 34 11.90 -8.93 4.18
CA ALA A 34 10.95 -7.96 3.66
C ALA A 34 9.71 -8.63 3.07
N ALA A 35 9.87 -9.71 2.31
CA ALA A 35 8.78 -10.49 1.74
C ALA A 35 7.85 -11.04 2.83
N ARG A 36 8.38 -11.62 3.91
CA ARG A 36 7.56 -12.08 5.04
C ARG A 36 6.82 -10.95 5.75
N ARG A 37 7.41 -9.76 5.86
CA ARG A 37 6.70 -8.59 6.41
C ARG A 37 5.54 -8.18 5.51
N LEU A 38 5.69 -8.28 4.19
CA LEU A 38 4.62 -8.04 3.23
C LEU A 38 3.52 -9.10 3.35
N ASP A 39 3.86 -10.38 3.58
CA ASP A 39 2.88 -11.42 3.89
C ASP A 39 2.05 -11.05 5.14
N ASP A 40 2.71 -10.68 6.24
CA ASP A 40 2.05 -10.26 7.48
C ASP A 40 1.13 -9.04 7.26
N LEU A 41 1.52 -8.13 6.37
CA LEU A 41 0.72 -6.97 6.01
C LEU A 41 -0.54 -7.38 5.26
N ILE A 42 -0.44 -8.27 4.26
CA ILE A 42 -1.60 -8.83 3.55
C ILE A 42 -2.59 -9.44 4.52
N ASP A 43 -2.11 -10.24 5.48
CA ASP A 43 -2.96 -10.89 6.48
C ASP A 43 -3.70 -9.87 7.35
N LYS A 44 -3.00 -8.83 7.82
CA LYS A 44 -3.60 -7.76 8.63
C LYS A 44 -4.65 -6.98 7.85
N LEU A 45 -4.37 -6.66 6.58
CA LEU A 45 -5.31 -5.98 5.69
C LEU A 45 -6.57 -6.82 5.45
N CYS A 46 -6.41 -8.11 5.13
CA CYS A 46 -7.52 -9.03 4.93
C CYS A 46 -8.38 -9.19 6.19
N ARG A 47 -7.74 -9.35 7.37
CA ARG A 47 -8.44 -9.45 8.65
C ARG A 47 -9.23 -8.19 8.99
N ARG A 48 -8.70 -7.00 8.68
CA ARG A 48 -9.40 -5.72 8.87
C ARG A 48 -10.67 -5.64 8.02
N GLN A 49 -10.60 -6.07 6.75
CA GLN A 49 -11.76 -6.07 5.85
C GLN A 49 -12.83 -7.11 6.24
N SER A 50 -12.40 -8.27 6.74
CA SER A 50 -13.29 -9.36 7.18
C SER A 50 -14.03 -9.08 8.50
N GLN A 51 -13.72 -7.99 9.21
CA GLN A 51 -14.40 -7.65 10.46
C GLN A 51 -15.88 -7.30 10.22
N ASN A 52 -16.77 -8.14 10.75
CA ASN A 52 -18.21 -7.90 10.73
C ASN A 52 -18.58 -6.57 11.37
N TRP A 53 -19.64 -5.94 10.86
CA TRP A 53 -20.16 -4.65 11.33
C TRP A 53 -20.44 -4.62 12.85
N VAL A 54 -20.91 -5.74 13.44
CA VAL A 54 -21.13 -5.87 14.89
C VAL A 54 -19.83 -5.74 15.68
N LYS A 55 -18.73 -6.34 15.19
CA LYS A 55 -17.42 -6.23 15.85
C LYS A 55 -16.83 -4.82 15.71
N LYS A 56 -17.06 -4.16 14.58
CA LYS A 56 -16.65 -2.75 14.37
C LYS A 56 -17.35 -1.80 15.33
N LEU A 57 -18.63 -2.08 15.67
CA LEU A 57 -19.38 -1.28 16.65
C LEU A 57 -18.89 -1.48 18.09
N LEU A 58 -18.52 -2.72 18.47
CA LEU A 58 -18.03 -3.03 19.81
C LEU A 58 -16.57 -2.61 20.03
N ARG A 59 -15.75 -2.65 18.98
CA ARG A 59 -14.34 -2.26 19.05
C ARG A 59 -13.91 -1.66 17.72
N PRO A 60 -13.58 -0.35 17.67
CA PRO A 60 -13.09 0.25 16.44
C PRO A 60 -11.82 -0.49 15.99
N PRO A 61 -11.74 -0.90 14.71
CA PRO A 61 -10.60 -1.66 14.22
C PRO A 61 -9.35 -0.79 14.24
N GLN A 62 -8.31 -1.27 14.91
CA GLN A 62 -7.00 -0.61 14.97
C GLN A 62 -6.46 -0.36 13.55
N PRO A 63 -5.79 0.78 13.31
CA PRO A 63 -5.15 1.06 12.03
C PRO A 63 -4.09 0.00 11.73
N VAL A 64 -3.99 -0.40 10.47
CA VAL A 64 -2.94 -1.32 10.01
C VAL A 64 -1.74 -0.47 9.62
N MET A 65 -0.64 -0.61 10.34
CA MET A 65 0.60 0.08 10.00
C MET A 65 1.17 -0.46 8.69
N GLY A 66 1.52 0.47 7.78
CA GLY A 66 2.17 0.15 6.52
C GLY A 66 3.65 -0.24 6.67
N LEU A 67 4.33 -0.40 5.53
CA LEU A 67 5.75 -0.74 5.45
C LEU A 67 6.49 0.24 4.55
N TYR A 68 7.72 0.59 4.94
CA TYR A 68 8.64 1.37 4.13
C TYR A 68 9.83 0.49 3.74
N LEU A 69 9.97 0.21 2.44
CA LEU A 69 11.06 -0.61 1.91
C LEU A 69 12.24 0.29 1.54
N TYR A 70 13.38 0.12 2.23
CA TYR A 70 14.59 0.89 1.99
C TYR A 70 15.78 -0.04 1.68
N GLY A 71 16.78 0.49 0.99
CA GLY A 71 17.98 -0.23 0.60
C GLY A 71 18.59 0.31 -0.69
N GLY A 72 19.80 -0.14 -1.02
CA GLY A 72 20.54 0.32 -2.21
C GLY A 72 19.82 0.09 -3.55
N VAL A 73 20.38 0.68 -4.60
CA VAL A 73 19.93 0.49 -5.98
C VAL A 73 20.08 -0.98 -6.39
N GLY A 74 19.13 -1.51 -7.17
CA GLY A 74 19.18 -2.90 -7.65
C GLY A 74 18.89 -3.99 -6.61
N ARG A 75 18.51 -3.64 -5.37
CA ARG A 75 18.24 -4.62 -4.30
C ARG A 75 16.85 -5.28 -4.36
N GLY A 76 16.09 -5.08 -5.44
CA GLY A 76 14.80 -5.76 -5.66
C GLY A 76 13.60 -5.16 -4.92
N LYS A 77 13.66 -3.89 -4.50
CA LYS A 77 12.53 -3.21 -3.81
C LYS A 77 11.26 -3.19 -4.65
N THR A 78 11.37 -2.77 -5.91
CA THR A 78 10.25 -2.73 -6.88
C THR A 78 9.69 -4.14 -7.10
N MET A 79 10.55 -5.15 -7.26
CA MET A 79 10.13 -6.54 -7.40
C MET A 79 9.30 -7.03 -6.20
N LEU A 80 9.72 -6.70 -4.97
CA LEU A 80 8.96 -7.05 -3.76
C LEU A 80 7.61 -6.31 -3.72
N MET A 81 7.57 -5.06 -4.15
CA MET A 81 6.32 -4.29 -4.29
C MET A 81 5.39 -4.93 -5.35
N ASP A 82 5.94 -5.35 -6.49
CA ASP A 82 5.19 -6.07 -7.54
C ASP A 82 4.58 -7.35 -6.99
N MET A 83 5.37 -8.16 -6.28
CA MET A 83 4.88 -9.38 -5.65
C MET A 83 3.73 -9.07 -4.69
N PHE A 84 3.87 -8.08 -3.81
CA PHE A 84 2.81 -7.66 -2.88
C PHE A 84 1.52 -7.25 -3.58
N VAL A 85 1.60 -6.34 -4.56
CA VAL A 85 0.41 -5.86 -5.28
C VAL A 85 -0.25 -6.99 -6.07
N ASN A 86 0.54 -7.84 -6.73
CA ASN A 86 0.02 -8.99 -7.47
C ASN A 86 -0.58 -10.06 -6.55
N SER A 87 -0.17 -10.13 -5.28
CA SER A 87 -0.73 -11.06 -4.30
C SER A 87 -2.15 -10.70 -3.90
N LEU A 88 -2.44 -9.41 -3.72
CA LEU A 88 -3.68 -8.93 -3.10
C LEU A 88 -4.96 -9.40 -3.81
N PRO A 89 -5.09 -9.36 -5.15
CA PRO A 89 -6.27 -9.87 -5.86
C PRO A 89 -6.57 -11.35 -5.58
N HIS A 90 -5.56 -12.13 -5.17
CA HIS A 90 -5.78 -13.52 -4.83
C HIS A 90 -6.48 -13.68 -3.48
N HIS A 91 -6.49 -12.70 -2.57
CA HIS A 91 -7.17 -12.86 -1.28
C HIS A 91 -8.60 -12.31 -1.34
N LYS A 92 -9.59 -13.15 -1.01
CA LYS A 92 -11.03 -12.82 -1.13
C LYS A 92 -11.45 -11.53 -0.40
N THR A 93 -10.77 -11.20 0.70
CA THR A 93 -11.05 -10.03 1.53
C THR A 93 -9.94 -8.97 1.43
N ALA A 94 -9.08 -9.03 0.42
CA ALA A 94 -8.08 -7.99 0.24
C ALA A 94 -8.73 -6.64 -0.07
N PRO A 95 -8.16 -5.54 0.46
CA PRO A 95 -8.56 -4.19 0.07
C PRO A 95 -8.19 -3.87 -1.38
N THR A 96 -8.84 -2.85 -1.96
CA THR A 96 -8.43 -2.28 -3.24
C THR A 96 -7.07 -1.58 -3.12
N VAL A 97 -6.24 -1.69 -4.15
CA VAL A 97 -4.88 -1.14 -4.19
C VAL A 97 -4.80 -0.05 -5.23
N TRP A 98 -4.19 1.07 -4.85
CA TRP A 98 -3.80 2.14 -5.75
C TRP A 98 -2.28 2.28 -5.71
N ARG A 99 -1.62 1.95 -6.84
CA ARG A 99 -0.17 2.03 -6.99
C ARG A 99 0.21 3.11 -7.98
N LEU A 100 1.20 3.93 -7.63
CA LEU A 100 1.72 5.01 -8.45
C LEU A 100 3.10 5.47 -7.99
N HIS A 101 3.83 6.18 -8.86
CA HIS A 101 5.04 6.88 -8.45
C HIS A 101 4.68 8.03 -7.51
N PHE A 102 5.54 8.29 -6.52
CA PHE A 102 5.30 9.32 -5.52
C PHE A 102 5.13 10.73 -6.12
N HIS A 103 5.88 11.06 -7.19
CA HIS A 103 5.73 12.35 -7.87
C HIS A 103 4.33 12.52 -8.49
N ASP A 104 3.82 11.48 -9.15
CA ASP A 104 2.48 11.52 -9.75
C ASP A 104 1.39 11.69 -8.69
N PHE A 105 1.59 11.09 -7.50
CA PHE A 105 0.70 11.30 -6.37
C PHE A 105 0.67 12.78 -5.93
N MET A 106 1.85 13.41 -5.83
CA MET A 106 1.94 14.82 -5.43
C MET A 106 1.27 15.75 -6.43
N VAL A 107 1.42 15.50 -7.73
CA VAL A 107 0.71 16.26 -8.78
C VAL A 107 -0.81 16.11 -8.60
N LEU A 108 -1.32 14.87 -8.48
CA LEU A 108 -2.74 14.62 -8.27
C LEU A 108 -3.29 15.28 -6.99
N ALA A 109 -2.49 15.27 -5.93
CA ALA A 109 -2.85 15.91 -4.68
C ALA A 109 -2.94 17.44 -4.81
N GLN A 110 -1.96 18.07 -5.44
CA GLN A 110 -1.95 19.51 -5.69
C GLN A 110 -3.13 19.93 -6.58
N ASP A 111 -3.41 19.17 -7.65
CA ASP A 111 -4.55 19.42 -8.53
C ASP A 111 -5.89 19.31 -7.77
N SER A 112 -6.03 18.29 -6.92
CA SER A 112 -7.24 18.08 -6.11
C SER A 112 -7.45 19.21 -5.09
N ILE A 113 -6.37 19.64 -4.42
CA ILE A 113 -6.40 20.79 -3.49
C ILE A 113 -6.77 22.07 -4.25
N HIS A 114 -6.22 22.26 -5.45
CA HIS A 114 -6.51 23.44 -6.26
C HIS A 114 -7.98 23.47 -6.69
N ALA A 115 -8.53 22.34 -7.13
CA ALA A 115 -9.94 22.23 -7.49
C ALA A 115 -10.87 22.51 -6.28
N ALA A 116 -10.55 21.97 -5.10
CA ALA A 116 -11.32 22.23 -3.89
C ALA A 116 -11.28 23.71 -3.47
N ARG A 117 -10.13 24.38 -3.63
CA ARG A 117 -10.03 25.85 -3.44
C ARG A 117 -10.91 26.64 -4.42
N GLN A 118 -10.96 26.23 -5.69
CA GLN A 118 -11.82 26.89 -6.67
C GLN A 118 -13.31 26.71 -6.38
N ALA A 119 -13.67 25.62 -5.70
CA ALA A 119 -15.02 25.35 -5.24
C ALA A 119 -15.39 26.06 -3.92
N ASP A 120 -14.48 26.89 -3.38
CA ASP A 120 -14.65 27.61 -2.10
C ASP A 120 -14.90 26.67 -0.91
N ASP A 121 -14.22 25.50 -0.90
CA ASP A 121 -14.30 24.55 0.21
C ASP A 121 -13.59 25.09 1.47
N ASP A 122 -14.19 24.88 2.64
CA ASP A 122 -13.69 25.35 3.94
C ASP A 122 -12.33 24.71 4.30
N ASP A 123 -12.13 23.42 3.98
CA ASP A 123 -10.81 22.76 4.09
C ASP A 123 -10.46 22.01 2.79
N PRO A 124 -9.81 22.71 1.84
CA PRO A 124 -9.46 22.13 0.55
C PRO A 124 -8.51 20.93 0.62
N ILE A 125 -7.74 20.80 1.72
CA ILE A 125 -6.83 19.66 1.89
C ILE A 125 -7.60 18.43 2.37
N GLU A 126 -8.55 18.61 3.28
CA GLU A 126 -9.43 17.53 3.70
C GLU A 126 -10.30 17.04 2.53
N ALA A 127 -10.91 17.96 1.77
CA ALA A 127 -11.69 17.61 0.59
C ALA A 127 -10.85 16.85 -0.45
N ALA A 128 -9.61 17.28 -0.70
CA ALA A 128 -8.68 16.55 -1.57
C ALA A 128 -8.35 15.16 -1.02
N ALA A 129 -8.07 15.02 0.28
CA ALA A 129 -7.80 13.73 0.91
C ALA A 129 -8.98 12.76 0.73
N GLN A 130 -10.21 13.21 1.01
CA GLN A 130 -11.41 12.40 0.82
C GLN A 130 -11.55 11.93 -0.63
N MET A 131 -11.30 12.79 -1.61
CA MET A 131 -11.33 12.44 -3.03
C MET A 131 -10.25 11.42 -3.42
N LEU A 132 -9.02 11.56 -2.91
CA LEU A 132 -7.93 10.64 -3.17
C LEU A 132 -8.16 9.27 -2.50
N ALA A 133 -8.76 9.24 -1.30
CA ALA A 133 -9.09 8.00 -0.57
C ALA A 133 -10.01 7.06 -1.37
N LEU A 134 -10.83 7.60 -2.27
CA LEU A 134 -11.72 6.82 -3.14
C LEU A 134 -10.96 5.96 -4.16
N ARG A 135 -9.69 6.28 -4.45
CA ARG A 135 -8.88 5.58 -5.47
C ARG A 135 -8.42 4.20 -5.00
N GLY A 136 -8.23 4.01 -3.70
CA GLY A 136 -7.75 2.75 -3.15
C GLY A 136 -7.69 2.77 -1.64
N GLN A 137 -7.98 1.62 -1.04
CA GLN A 137 -7.87 1.42 0.41
C GLN A 137 -6.44 1.17 0.88
N VAL A 138 -5.55 0.80 -0.04
CA VAL A 138 -4.10 0.68 0.17
C VAL A 138 -3.41 1.49 -0.92
N ILE A 139 -2.55 2.41 -0.51
CA ILE A 139 -1.73 3.19 -1.43
C ILE A 139 -0.31 2.64 -1.42
N CYS A 140 0.21 2.30 -2.60
CA CYS A 140 1.58 1.84 -2.80
C CYS A 140 2.36 2.89 -3.59
N PHE A 141 3.32 3.55 -2.94
CA PHE A 141 4.22 4.47 -3.61
C PHE A 141 5.45 3.75 -4.13
N ASP A 142 5.69 3.84 -5.43
CA ASP A 142 7.01 3.60 -5.99
C ASP A 142 7.86 4.87 -5.86
N GLU A 143 9.17 4.70 -5.65
CA GLU A 143 10.15 5.79 -5.67
C GLU A 143 9.80 6.97 -4.75
N MET A 144 9.41 6.67 -3.50
CA MET A 144 9.10 7.70 -2.51
C MET A 144 10.34 8.53 -2.16
N GLU A 145 10.35 9.79 -2.60
CA GLU A 145 11.37 10.79 -2.31
C GLU A 145 10.69 12.13 -2.01
N VAL A 146 10.84 12.63 -0.78
CA VAL A 146 10.34 13.95 -0.39
C VAL A 146 11.51 14.93 -0.47
N ARG A 147 11.44 15.87 -1.41
CA ARG A 147 12.55 16.79 -1.72
C ARG A 147 12.45 18.14 -1.03
N ASP A 148 11.24 18.60 -0.71
CA ASP A 148 11.00 19.91 -0.10
C ASP A 148 10.11 19.84 1.14
N ILE A 149 10.27 20.81 2.04
CA ILE A 149 9.49 20.96 3.27
C ILE A 149 8.02 21.23 2.97
N ALA A 150 7.70 21.93 1.87
CA ALA A 150 6.31 22.20 1.51
C ALA A 150 5.57 20.91 1.14
N ASP A 151 6.20 20.03 0.35
CA ASP A 151 5.65 18.70 0.02
C ASP A 151 5.45 17.87 1.29
N ALA A 152 6.42 17.89 2.21
CA ALA A 152 6.29 17.21 3.49
C ALA A 152 5.10 17.72 4.32
N MET A 153 4.87 19.03 4.35
CA MET A 153 3.73 19.64 5.05
C MET A 153 2.39 19.24 4.41
N ILE A 154 2.30 19.22 3.08
CA ILE A 154 1.11 18.77 2.35
C ILE A 154 0.82 17.31 2.65
N LEU A 155 1.82 16.43 2.53
CA LEU A 155 1.69 15.01 2.85
C LEU A 155 1.22 14.77 4.28
N ALA A 156 1.81 15.47 5.25
CA ALA A 156 1.44 15.33 6.65
C ALA A 156 -0.04 15.66 6.88
N ARG A 157 -0.54 16.73 6.24
CA ARG A 157 -1.97 17.10 6.32
C ARG A 157 -2.87 16.13 5.59
N LEU A 158 -2.49 15.68 4.39
CA LEU A 158 -3.25 14.70 3.62
C LEU A 158 -3.37 13.38 4.38
N PHE A 159 -2.27 12.80 4.86
CA PHE A 159 -2.31 11.52 5.59
C PHE A 159 -2.96 11.61 6.97
N SER A 160 -3.06 12.80 7.57
CA SER A 160 -3.86 13.00 8.79
C SER A 160 -5.37 12.95 8.52
N SER A 161 -5.77 13.13 7.24
CA SER A 161 -7.16 13.19 6.79
C SER A 161 -7.58 11.97 5.96
N LEU A 162 -6.66 11.02 5.73
CA LEU A 162 -6.86 9.77 4.97
C LEU A 162 -7.15 8.56 5.88
#